data_AF-A0A4V4HIF0-F1
#
_entry.id   AF-A0A4V4HIF0-F1
#
_cell.length_a   1.000
_cell.length_b   1.000
_cell.length_c   1.000
_cell.angle_alpha   90.00
_cell.angle_beta   90.00
_cell.angle_gamma   90.00
#
_symmetry.space_group_name_H-M   'P 1'
#
loop_
_entity.id
_entity.type
_entity.pdbx_description
1 polymer ?
#
loop_
_entity_poly.entity_id
_entity_poly.type
_entity_poly.pdbx_seq_one_letter_code
_entity_poly.pdbx_strand_id
1 'polypeptide(L)' 'LVVYLQVHVIDNCPYELLVGRPFDVLCETTVQNTQTGDQFITIHDPNSDRRCTIPTYARGQKPKIL' A
#
# COMPACT_ATOMS: atom_id res chain seq x y z
N LEU A 1 3.79 15.20 -12.85
CA LEU A 1 2.85 14.19 -13.36
C LEU A 1 1.61 14.22 -12.46
N VAL A 2 0.41 14.28 -13.04
CA VAL A 2 -0.84 14.21 -12.27
C VAL A 2 -1.44 12.83 -12.53
N VAL A 3 -1.63 12.05 -11.46
CA VAL A 3 -2.29 10.74 -11.53
C VAL A 3 -3.71 10.92 -11.00
N TYR A 4 -4.70 10.54 -11.81
CA TYR A 4 -6.10 10.56 -11.39
C TYR A 4 -6.47 9.16 -10.89
N LEU A 5 -6.75 9.06 -9.60
CA LEU A 5 -7.13 7.82 -8.92
C LEU A 5 -8.56 7.94 -8.41
N GLN A 6 -9.37 6.91 -8.67
CA GLN A 6 -10.66 6.78 -8.02
C GLN A 6 -10.45 6.07 -6.67
N VAL A 7 -10.69 6.81 -5.58
CA VAL A 7 -10.61 6.28 -4.22
C VAL A 7 -12.02 6.12 -3.67
N HIS A 8 -12.28 4.97 -3.04
CA HIS A 8 -13.52 4.74 -2.32
C HIS A 8 -13.24 4.74 -0.81
N VAL A 9 -13.90 5.65 -0.09
CA VAL A 9 -13.75 5.80 1.36
C VAL A 9 -14.90 5.03 2.03
N ILE A 10 -14.55 4.02 2.82
CA ILE A 10 -15.50 3.18 3.58
C ILE A 10 -15.22 3.36 5.06
N ASP A 11 -16.23 3.72 5.84
CA ASP A 11 -16.13 3.80 7.29
C ASP A 11 -16.03 2.42 7.95
N ASN A 12 -15.30 2.33 9.07
CA ASN A 12 -15.15 1.12 9.89
C ASN A 12 -14.61 -0.11 9.15
N CYS A 13 -13.73 0.12 8.18
CA CYS A 13 -13.15 -0.95 7.38
C CYS A 13 -12.07 -1.76 8.15
N PRO A 14 -11.92 -3.08 7.91
CA PRO A 14 -10.81 -3.90 8.42
C PRO A 14 -9.39 -3.41 8.15
N TYR A 15 -9.23 -2.46 7.23
CA TYR A 15 -7.98 -2.03 6.63
C TYR A 15 -8.01 -0.52 6.41
N GLU A 16 -6.84 0.10 6.28
CA GLU A 16 -6.75 1.54 6.01
C GLU A 16 -6.76 1.86 4.51
N LEU A 17 -6.13 1.00 3.71
CA LEU A 17 -5.98 1.19 2.29
C LEU A 17 -6.02 -0.18 1.61
N LEU A 18 -6.86 -0.29 0.60
CA LEU A 18 -6.84 -1.42 -0.32
C LEU A 18 -6.21 -0.94 -1.63
N VAL A 19 -5.02 -1.44 -1.92
CA VAL A 19 -4.33 -1.18 -3.18
C VAL A 19 -4.83 -2.18 -4.20
N GLY A 20 -5.56 -1.69 -5.20
CA GLY A 20 -6.11 -2.52 -6.26
C GLY A 20 -5.24 -2.54 -7.52
N ARG A 21 -5.65 -3.36 -8.49
CA ARG A 21 -4.98 -3.50 -9.80
C ARG A 21 -4.65 -2.19 -10.53
N PRO A 22 -5.43 -1.09 -10.44
CA PRO A 22 -5.04 0.17 -11.07
C PRO A 22 -3.71 0.70 -10.56
N PHE A 23 -3.41 0.51 -9.27
CA PHE A 23 -2.08 0.81 -8.74
C PHE A 23 -1.08 -0.15 -9.34
N ASP A 24 -1.29 -1.47 -9.29
CA ASP A 24 -0.34 -2.44 -9.88
C ASP A 24 -0.01 -2.16 -11.36
N VAL A 25 -0.96 -1.61 -12.14
CA VAL A 25 -0.79 -1.26 -13.56
C VAL A 25 -0.07 0.08 -13.76
N LEU A 26 -0.40 1.10 -12.95
CA LEU A 26 0.17 2.45 -13.10
C LEU A 26 1.48 2.64 -12.32
N CYS A 27 1.63 1.89 -11.24
CA CYS A 27 2.75 1.87 -10.31
C CYS A 27 3.12 0.41 -10.06
N GLU A 28 4.34 0.02 -10.38
CA GLU A 28 4.81 -1.33 -10.12
C GLU A 28 4.76 -1.61 -8.61
N THR A 29 3.79 -2.43 -8.20
CA THR A 29 3.52 -2.68 -6.79
C THR A 29 3.89 -4.13 -6.46
N THR A 30 4.63 -4.31 -5.37
CA THR A 30 5.14 -5.62 -4.95
C THR A 30 4.81 -5.87 -3.48
N VAL A 31 4.27 -7.05 -3.19
CA VAL A 31 4.03 -7.52 -1.82
C VAL A 31 5.11 -8.52 -1.45
N GLN A 32 5.81 -8.27 -0.35
CA GLN A 32 6.82 -9.15 0.20
C GLN A 32 6.39 -9.64 1.57
N ASN A 33 6.35 -10.96 1.74
CA ASN A 33 6.10 -11.60 3.03
C ASN A 33 7.43 -12.16 3.55
N THR A 34 7.72 -11.95 4.83
CA THR A 34 8.92 -12.48 5.48
C THR A 34 8.62 -13.76 6.25
N GLN A 35 9.65 -14.53 6.59
CA GLN A 35 9.49 -15.71 7.44
C GLN A 35 9.02 -15.37 8.87
N THR A 36 9.27 -14.13 9.32
CA THR A 36 8.80 -13.62 10.62
C THR A 36 7.30 -13.29 10.62
N GLY A 37 6.64 -13.35 9.46
CA GLY A 37 5.22 -13.05 9.32
C GLY A 37 4.93 -11.57 9.06
N ASP A 38 5.97 -10.75 8.88
CA ASP A 38 5.83 -9.37 8.46
C ASP A 38 5.50 -9.30 6.98
N GLN A 39 4.78 -8.27 6.59
CA GLN A 39 4.47 -8.00 5.20
C GLN A 39 4.76 -6.54 4.85
N PHE A 40 5.33 -6.34 3.67
CA PHE A 40 5.70 -5.03 3.15
C PHE A 40 5.09 -4.85 1.77
N ILE A 41 4.51 -3.68 1.54
CA ILE A 41 4.01 -3.27 0.22
C ILE A 41 4.98 -2.22 -0.30
N THR A 42 5.60 -2.49 -1.44
CA THR A 42 6.42 -1.50 -2.15
C THR A 42 5.66 -0.99 -3.36
N ILE A 43 5.57 0.32 -3.52
CA ILE A 43 4.99 0.99 -4.69
C ILE A 43 6.13 1.71 -5.42
N HIS A 44 6.34 1.36 -6.68
CA HIS A 44 7.33 1.95 -7.56
C HIS A 44 6.62 2.75 -8.66
N ASP A 45 6.95 4.04 -8.79
CA ASP A 45 6.48 4.89 -9.89
C ASP A 45 7.49 4.82 -11.04
N PRO A 46 7.17 4.13 -12.15
CA PRO A 46 8.10 3.96 -13.27
C PRO A 46 8.42 5.27 -14.00
N ASN A 47 7.62 6.33 -13.80
CA ASN A 47 7.83 7.61 -14.46
C ASN A 47 8.90 8.46 -13.77
N SER A 48 9.06 8.30 -12.45
CA SER A 48 10.00 9.08 -11.65
C SER A 48 11.08 8.24 -10.98
N ASP A 49 11.03 6.91 -11.15
CA ASP A 49 11.91 5.93 -10.50
C ASP A 49 11.86 6.01 -8.96
N ARG A 50 10.81 6.62 -8.42
CA ARG A 50 10.60 6.75 -6.97
C ARG A 50 9.94 5.48 -6.45
N ARG A 51 10.37 5.07 -5.26
CA ARG A 51 9.81 3.94 -4.54
C ARG A 51 9.47 4.33 -3.12
N CYS A 52 8.35 3.81 -2.62
CA CYS A 52 8.03 3.83 -1.20
C CYS A 52 7.71 2.39 -0.74
N THR A 53 8.16 2.04 0.45
CA THR A 53 7.86 0.75 1.08
C THR A 53 7.10 1.03 2.37
N ILE A 54 5.94 0.41 2.48
CA ILE A 54 4.99 0.59 3.57
C ILE A 54 4.91 -0.75 4.31
N PRO A 55 5.27 -0.81 5.61
CA PRO A 55 5.02 -2.00 6.41
C PRO A 55 3.52 -2.15 6.64
N THR A 56 3.01 -3.37 6.54
CA THR A 56 1.66 -3.69 6.99
C THR A 56 1.70 -4.18 8.44
N TYR A 57 0.54 -4.24 9.06
CA TYR A 57 0.39 -4.70 10.44
C TYR A 57 -0.85 -5.58 10.55
N ALA A 58 -0.83 -6.50 11.50
CA ALA A 58 -1.98 -7.34 11.77
C ALA A 58 -3.18 -6.50 12.21
N ARG A 59 -4.39 -6.95 11.88
CA ARG A 59 -5.63 -6.27 12.25
C ARG A 59 -5.66 -5.95 13.75
N GLY A 60 -5.88 -4.68 14.11
CA GLY A 60 -5.92 -4.22 15.49
C GLY A 60 -4.56 -3.89 16.11
N GLN A 61 -3.45 -4.15 15.41
CA GLN A 61 -2.08 -3.76 15.83
C GLN A 61 -1.59 -2.50 15.13
N LYS A 62 -2.52 -1.61 14.75
CA LYS A 62 -2.18 -0.35 14.09
C LYS A 62 -1.18 0.43 14.96
N PRO A 63 -0.02 0.85 14.41
CA PRO A 63 0.92 1.67 15.16
C PRO A 63 0.24 2.96 15.58
N LYS A 64 0.43 3.36 16.84
CA LYS A 64 0.01 4.68 17.31
C LYS A 64 0.88 5.70 16.57
N ILE A 65 0.27 6.44 15.67
CA ILE A 65 0.92 7.58 15.04
C ILE A 65 1.13 8.60 16.17
N LEU A 66 2.38 8.96 16.45
CA LEU A 66 2.74 10.02 17.40
C LEU A 66 2.26 11.38 16.87
#